data_AF-A0A450UUQ9-F1
#
_entry.id   AF-A0A450UUQ9-F1
#
_cell.length_a   1.000
_cell.length_b   1.000
_cell.length_c   1.000
_cell.angle_alpha   90.00
_cell.angle_beta   90.00
_cell.angle_gamma   90.00
#
_symmetry.space_group_name_H-M   'P 1'
#
loop_
_entity.id
_entity.type
_entity.pdbx_description
1 polymer ?
#
loop_
_entity_poly.entity_id
_entity_poly.type
_entity_poly.pdbx_seq_one_letter_code
_entity_poly.pdbx_strand_id
1 'polypeptide(L)'
;MSNEFFIQPKVYDIGNPYKVMVKSNMRITPDNARDDVHEVVLDVHSASFSYVEGQSIGVLAPPPYDFGSDHHMRLYSIASTRQGERGNRDEIAICVQRCSYIDNVSGERYPGKCSNYICDLNVGEEVMICGPYGQHFIIPEDNEANILMVASGTGIAPFRAFIKHIFEEEDDWRGEVRLFYEAATGFDFLYMNQVRDDIKHHYLEGTFKAIEALAPQATALESPDGLVRKLEESASDVWGLIQHPKTHVYVAGMRKASNGFNEALSRIAGSEEKWLEKKKWLFREGRWAEHLYD
;
A
#
# COMPACT_ATOMS: atom_id res chain seq x y z
N MET A 1 14.09 1.00 26.94
CA MET A 1 14.40 2.40 26.59
C MET A 1 13.37 2.78 25.54
N SER A 2 12.46 3.69 25.90
CA SER A 2 11.34 4.13 25.06
C SER A 2 11.88 4.80 23.81
N ASN A 3 11.77 4.14 22.66
CA ASN A 3 12.01 4.78 21.38
C ASN A 3 10.88 5.78 21.18
N GLU A 4 11.20 7.06 21.35
CA GLU A 4 10.49 8.14 20.69
C GLU A 4 10.31 7.72 19.24
N PHE A 5 9.06 7.69 18.77
CA PHE A 5 8.75 7.54 17.35
C PHE A 5 9.78 8.39 16.58
N PHE A 6 10.63 7.75 15.78
CA PHE A 6 11.64 8.43 14.98
C PHE A 6 10.92 9.16 13.85
N ILE A 7 10.15 10.18 14.23
CA ILE A 7 9.48 11.12 13.37
C ILE A 7 10.60 12.08 13.03
N GLN A 8 11.20 11.90 11.85
CA GLN A 8 12.00 12.99 11.32
C GLN A 8 11.15 14.26 11.38
N PRO A 9 11.70 15.39 11.88
CA PRO A 9 11.09 16.68 11.64
C PRO A 9 10.70 16.75 10.16
N LYS A 10 9.61 17.41 9.79
CA LYS A 10 9.28 17.61 8.36
C LYS A 10 10.36 18.48 7.72
N VAL A 11 11.51 17.89 7.40
CA VAL A 11 12.67 18.56 6.80
C VAL A 11 12.33 18.89 5.34
N TYR A 12 11.54 18.02 4.69
CA TYR A 12 11.11 18.18 3.32
C TYR A 12 9.59 18.26 3.23
N ASP A 13 9.07 19.42 2.87
CA ASP A 13 7.65 19.67 2.62
C ASP A 13 7.44 20.26 1.22
N ILE A 14 6.22 20.72 0.90
CA ILE A 14 5.91 21.28 -0.42
C ILE A 14 6.72 22.57 -0.69
N GLY A 15 7.02 23.35 0.36
CA GLY A 15 7.80 24.60 0.26
C GLY A 15 9.31 24.37 0.26
N ASN A 16 9.77 23.24 0.79
CA ASN A 16 11.17 22.79 0.73
C ASN A 16 11.27 21.35 0.19
N PRO A 17 10.98 21.14 -1.10
CA PRO A 17 10.99 19.79 -1.66
C PRO A 17 12.42 19.27 -1.84
N TYR A 18 12.55 17.96 -1.83
CA TYR A 18 13.80 17.25 -2.01
C TYR A 18 13.94 16.75 -3.44
N LYS A 19 15.08 17.02 -4.06
CA LYS A 19 15.39 16.58 -5.42
C LYS A 19 16.08 15.23 -5.38
N VAL A 20 15.54 14.26 -6.11
CA VAL A 20 16.03 12.88 -6.17
C VAL A 20 16.10 12.40 -7.61
N MET A 21 16.79 11.29 -7.87
CA MET A 21 16.98 10.77 -9.22
C MET A 21 16.21 9.46 -9.42
N VAL A 22 15.64 9.26 -10.60
CA VAL A 22 15.04 7.98 -10.96
C VAL A 22 16.14 6.95 -11.20
N LYS A 23 16.20 5.94 -10.33
CA LYS A 23 17.16 4.84 -10.40
C LYS A 23 16.66 3.69 -11.27
N SER A 24 15.38 3.38 -11.16
CA SER A 24 14.68 2.37 -11.94
C SER A 24 13.25 2.81 -12.14
N ASN A 25 12.68 2.49 -13.31
CA ASN A 25 11.26 2.65 -13.59
C ASN A 25 10.83 1.45 -14.43
N MET A 26 10.15 0.48 -13.80
CA MET A 26 9.84 -0.81 -14.40
C MET A 26 8.34 -1.07 -14.32
N ARG A 27 7.70 -1.35 -15.45
CA ARG A 27 6.33 -1.86 -15.45
C ARG A 27 6.29 -3.25 -14.81
N ILE A 28 5.46 -3.40 -13.78
CA ILE A 28 5.27 -4.63 -13.00
C ILE A 28 3.94 -5.33 -13.31
N THR A 29 3.19 -4.83 -14.29
CA THR A 29 2.10 -5.55 -14.96
C THR A 29 2.51 -5.98 -16.37
N PRO A 30 1.93 -7.07 -16.92
CA PRO A 30 2.15 -7.44 -18.31
C PRO A 30 1.78 -6.32 -19.30
N ASP A 31 2.42 -6.29 -20.47
CA ASP A 31 2.17 -5.26 -21.49
C ASP A 31 0.70 -5.19 -21.94
N ASN A 32 0.03 -6.34 -21.95
CA ASN A 32 -1.38 -6.51 -22.31
C ASN A 32 -2.34 -6.42 -21.11
N ALA A 33 -1.84 -6.14 -19.90
CA ALA A 33 -2.69 -5.93 -18.74
C ALA A 33 -3.51 -4.65 -18.90
N ARG A 34 -4.70 -4.65 -18.31
CA ARG A 34 -5.59 -3.49 -18.28
C ARG A 34 -4.92 -2.31 -17.60
N ASP A 35 -4.28 -2.57 -16.46
CA ASP A 35 -3.66 -1.56 -15.64
C ASP A 35 -2.16 -1.46 -15.97
N ASP A 36 -1.68 -0.23 -16.12
CA ASP A 36 -0.27 0.08 -16.29
C ASP A 36 0.30 0.51 -14.94
N VAL A 37 1.04 -0.40 -14.30
CA VAL A 37 1.58 -0.19 -12.96
C VAL A 37 3.09 -0.37 -12.99
N HIS A 38 3.80 0.60 -12.42
CA HIS A 38 5.24 0.66 -12.36
C HIS A 38 5.74 0.55 -10.91
N GLU A 39 6.84 -0.17 -10.72
CA GLU A 39 7.75 0.01 -9.59
C GLU A 39 8.77 1.08 -9.99
N VAL A 40 8.76 2.20 -9.27
CA VAL A 40 9.72 3.29 -9.47
C VAL A 40 10.64 3.34 -8.27
N VAL A 41 11.94 3.19 -8.52
CA VAL A 41 12.99 3.31 -7.49
C VAL A 41 13.66 4.66 -7.64
N LEU A 42 13.71 5.42 -6.54
CA LEU A 42 14.30 6.74 -6.46
C LEU A 42 15.57 6.68 -5.62
N ASP A 43 16.66 7.24 -6.14
CA ASP A 43 17.90 7.45 -5.41
C ASP A 43 17.80 8.79 -4.68
N VAL A 44 17.68 8.73 -3.36
CA VAL A 44 17.54 9.89 -2.47
C VAL A 44 18.89 10.51 -2.12
N HIS A 45 20.01 10.03 -2.65
CA HIS A 45 21.34 10.69 -2.66
C HIS A 45 21.88 11.25 -1.33
N SER A 46 21.28 10.93 -0.17
CA SER A 46 21.76 11.41 1.12
C SER A 46 21.23 10.56 2.26
N ALA A 47 22.11 10.35 3.24
CA ALA A 47 21.82 9.73 4.53
C ALA A 47 20.79 10.51 5.39
N SER A 48 20.25 11.64 4.92
CA SER A 48 19.32 12.47 5.71
C SER A 48 17.84 12.19 5.45
N PHE A 49 17.46 11.60 4.32
CA PHE A 49 16.06 11.21 4.11
C PHE A 49 15.84 9.81 4.70
N SER A 50 15.22 9.72 5.88
CA SER A 50 14.88 8.43 6.49
C SER A 50 13.38 8.25 6.62
N TYR A 51 12.90 7.03 6.41
CA TYR A 51 11.51 6.66 6.57
C TYR A 51 11.41 5.30 7.26
N VAL A 52 10.20 4.92 7.65
CA VAL A 52 9.86 3.58 8.12
C VAL A 52 8.74 2.99 7.28
N GLU A 53 8.58 1.67 7.34
CA GLU A 53 7.58 0.93 6.60
C GLU A 53 6.19 1.50 6.84
N GLY A 54 5.39 1.57 5.77
CA GLY A 54 4.03 2.11 5.81
C GLY A 54 3.95 3.63 5.69
N GLN A 55 5.06 4.35 5.66
CA GLN A 55 5.05 5.77 5.30
C GLN A 55 4.87 5.98 3.78
N SER A 56 4.65 7.23 3.39
CA SER A 56 4.44 7.66 2.01
C SER A 56 5.31 8.87 1.68
N ILE A 57 5.64 9.05 0.41
CA ILE A 57 6.27 10.28 -0.09
C ILE A 57 5.28 11.05 -0.95
N GLY A 58 5.39 12.38 -0.96
CA GLY A 58 4.73 13.21 -1.96
C GLY A 58 5.62 13.34 -3.19
N VAL A 59 5.06 13.18 -4.37
CA VAL A 59 5.72 13.49 -5.65
C VAL A 59 5.12 14.77 -6.21
N LEU A 60 5.98 15.71 -6.58
CA LEU A 60 5.62 16.99 -7.17
C LEU A 60 5.83 16.94 -8.68
N ALA A 61 4.73 16.83 -9.44
CA ALA A 61 4.80 16.93 -10.88
C ALA A 61 5.00 18.40 -11.32
N PRO A 62 5.79 18.67 -12.38
CA PRO A 62 6.08 20.02 -12.86
C PRO A 62 4.92 20.64 -13.67
N PRO A 63 4.88 21.99 -13.80
CA PRO A 63 3.88 22.71 -14.60
C PRO A 63 3.99 22.37 -16.11
N PRO A 64 2.98 22.71 -16.94
CA PRO A 64 1.91 23.68 -16.72
C PRO A 64 0.68 23.14 -15.98
N TYR A 65 0.13 23.97 -15.09
CA TYR A 65 -1.18 23.76 -14.47
C TYR A 65 -2.07 24.99 -14.61
N ASP A 66 -3.37 24.76 -14.71
CA ASP A 66 -4.36 25.83 -14.65
C ASP A 66 -4.22 26.62 -13.34
N PHE A 67 -4.43 27.93 -13.40
CA PHE A 67 -4.43 28.84 -12.24
C PHE A 67 -3.08 29.06 -11.54
N GLY A 68 -1.95 28.78 -12.21
CA GLY A 68 -0.63 29.23 -11.75
C GLY A 68 -0.08 28.48 -10.54
N SER A 69 -0.51 27.24 -10.30
CA SER A 69 0.13 26.37 -9.31
C SER A 69 1.53 25.95 -9.80
N ASP A 70 2.53 26.03 -8.93
CA ASP A 70 3.91 25.65 -9.29
C ASP A 70 4.09 24.13 -9.38
N HIS A 71 3.32 23.37 -8.59
CA HIS A 71 3.42 21.91 -8.53
C HIS A 71 2.05 21.27 -8.30
N HIS A 72 1.92 20.04 -8.78
CA HIS A 72 0.81 19.16 -8.44
C HIS A 72 1.36 18.01 -7.61
N MET A 73 0.98 17.93 -6.33
CA MET A 73 1.46 16.91 -5.40
C MET A 73 0.48 15.74 -5.33
N ARG A 74 0.99 14.49 -5.38
CA ARG A 74 0.27 13.24 -5.01
C ARG A 74 1.12 12.44 -4.02
N LEU A 75 0.46 11.79 -3.07
CA LEU A 75 1.12 10.85 -2.14
C LEU A 75 1.19 9.46 -2.77
N TYR A 76 2.31 8.79 -2.54
CA TYR A 76 2.55 7.40 -2.92
C TYR A 76 3.13 6.65 -1.71
N SER A 77 2.51 5.53 -1.36
CA SER A 77 3.03 4.67 -0.29
C SER A 77 4.36 4.04 -0.70
N ILE A 78 5.30 4.03 0.25
CA ILE A 78 6.62 3.46 0.05
C ILE A 78 6.49 1.93 0.04
N ALA A 79 7.12 1.31 -0.95
CA ALA A 79 7.11 -0.13 -1.21
C ALA A 79 8.38 -0.85 -0.74
N SER A 80 9.42 -0.10 -0.34
CA SER A 80 10.67 -0.62 0.23
C SER A 80 10.68 -0.53 1.76
N THR A 81 11.53 -1.32 2.40
CA THR A 81 11.80 -1.23 3.85
C THR A 81 12.68 -0.03 4.16
N ARG A 82 12.87 0.31 5.43
CA ARG A 82 13.79 1.37 5.88
C ARG A 82 15.26 1.11 5.56
N GLN A 83 15.62 -0.13 5.19
CA GLN A 83 16.95 -0.46 4.65
C GLN A 83 17.08 -0.11 3.16
N GLY A 84 15.99 0.38 2.55
CA GLY A 84 15.90 0.79 1.16
C GLY A 84 15.70 -0.37 0.19
N GLU A 85 15.59 -0.06 -1.10
CA GLU A 85 15.41 -1.11 -2.11
C GLU A 85 16.71 -1.94 -2.25
N ARG A 86 16.57 -3.27 -2.17
CA ARG A 86 17.70 -4.24 -2.17
C ARG A 86 18.76 -3.99 -1.07
N GLY A 87 18.36 -3.39 0.05
CA GLY A 87 19.25 -3.09 1.17
C GLY A 87 20.15 -1.87 0.95
N ASN A 88 19.91 -1.09 -0.11
CA ASN A 88 20.57 0.20 -0.31
C ASN A 88 19.73 1.32 0.33
N ARG A 89 20.17 1.84 1.48
CA ARG A 89 19.45 2.87 2.25
C ARG A 89 19.22 4.18 1.51
N ASP A 90 19.95 4.41 0.42
CA ASP A 90 19.76 5.58 -0.43
C ASP A 90 18.67 5.35 -1.50
N GLU A 91 18.01 4.19 -1.53
CA GLU A 91 16.98 3.87 -2.52
C GLU A 91 15.59 3.68 -1.89
N ILE A 92 14.58 4.30 -2.50
CA ILE A 92 13.17 4.17 -2.11
C ILE A 92 12.37 3.64 -3.28
N ALA A 93 11.61 2.56 -3.10
CA ALA A 93 10.67 2.06 -4.08
C ALA A 93 9.26 2.59 -3.82
N ILE A 94 8.53 2.95 -4.86
CA ILE A 94 7.09 3.24 -4.82
C ILE A 94 6.36 2.47 -5.93
N CYS A 95 5.07 2.18 -5.69
CA CYS A 95 4.21 1.48 -6.64
C CYS A 95 3.20 2.46 -7.25
N VAL A 96 3.29 2.71 -8.56
CA VAL A 96 2.50 3.74 -9.23
C VAL A 96 1.67 3.15 -10.35
N GLN A 97 0.35 3.27 -10.27
CA GLN A 97 -0.57 2.99 -11.37
C GLN A 97 -0.82 4.25 -12.19
N ARG A 98 -0.75 4.16 -13.51
CA ARG A 98 -1.21 5.23 -14.40
C ARG A 98 -2.71 5.40 -14.26
N CYS A 99 -3.12 6.59 -13.88
CA CYS A 99 -4.53 6.92 -13.74
C CYS A 99 -5.00 7.76 -14.92
N SER A 100 -6.29 7.64 -15.24
CA SER A 100 -7.01 8.57 -16.10
C SER A 100 -8.38 8.84 -15.50
N TYR A 101 -8.93 10.01 -15.76
CA TYR A 101 -10.30 10.36 -15.37
C TYR A 101 -11.10 10.75 -16.61
N ILE A 102 -12.42 10.60 -16.52
CA ILE A 102 -13.34 11.08 -17.54
C ILE A 102 -13.88 12.41 -17.05
N ASP A 103 -13.73 13.48 -17.83
CA ASP A 103 -14.36 14.75 -17.51
C ASP A 103 -15.88 14.62 -17.68
N ASN A 104 -16.63 14.95 -16.62
CA ASN A 104 -18.07 14.75 -16.60
C ASN A 104 -18.83 15.70 -17.55
N VAL A 105 -18.18 16.76 -18.03
CA VAL A 105 -18.80 17.76 -18.92
C VAL A 105 -18.50 17.46 -20.37
N SER A 106 -17.22 17.27 -20.73
CA SER A 106 -16.80 16.97 -22.10
C SER A 106 -16.93 15.49 -22.45
N GLY A 107 -16.95 14.60 -21.45
CA GLY A 107 -16.89 13.14 -21.65
C GLY A 107 -15.52 12.63 -22.09
N GLU A 108 -14.52 13.50 -22.18
CA GLU A 108 -13.17 13.15 -22.63
C GLU A 108 -12.36 12.51 -21.51
N ARG A 109 -11.45 11.62 -21.90
CA ARG A 109 -10.51 10.98 -20.98
C ARG A 109 -9.23 11.80 -20.88
N TYR A 110 -8.87 12.19 -19.67
CA TYR A 110 -7.64 12.93 -19.37
C TYR A 110 -6.66 12.09 -18.53
N PRO A 111 -5.35 12.16 -18.82
CA PRO A 111 -4.33 11.49 -18.02
C PRO A 111 -4.18 12.18 -16.65
N GLY A 112 -4.00 11.38 -15.59
CA GLY A 112 -3.65 11.88 -14.28
C GLY A 112 -2.25 12.51 -14.29
N LYS A 113 -2.12 13.75 -13.83
CA LYS A 113 -0.89 14.56 -13.93
C LYS A 113 0.34 13.87 -13.28
N CYS A 114 0.26 13.50 -11.99
CA CYS A 114 1.40 12.89 -11.29
C CYS A 114 1.71 11.46 -11.71
N SER A 115 0.69 10.60 -11.84
CA SER A 115 0.94 9.19 -12.15
C SER A 115 1.49 8.98 -13.55
N ASN A 116 1.03 9.76 -14.54
CA ASN A 116 1.64 9.70 -15.87
C ASN A 116 3.04 10.31 -15.86
N TYR A 117 3.22 11.48 -15.23
CA TYR A 117 4.54 12.11 -15.10
C TYR A 117 5.60 11.14 -14.58
N ILE A 118 5.36 10.50 -13.42
CA ILE A 118 6.37 9.63 -12.82
C ILE A 118 6.56 8.31 -13.56
N CYS A 119 5.50 7.75 -14.16
CA CYS A 119 5.64 6.54 -14.98
C CYS A 119 6.35 6.82 -16.32
N ASP A 120 6.36 8.06 -16.80
CA ASP A 120 7.06 8.48 -18.03
C ASP A 120 8.53 8.84 -17.81
N LEU A 121 8.98 9.00 -16.56
CA LEU A 121 10.37 9.33 -16.27
C LEU A 121 11.32 8.19 -16.63
N ASN A 122 12.42 8.55 -17.28
CA ASN A 122 13.53 7.66 -17.60
C ASN A 122 14.52 7.59 -16.45
N VAL A 123 15.30 6.51 -16.43
CA VAL A 123 16.44 6.37 -15.51
C VAL A 123 17.40 7.55 -15.70
N GLY A 124 17.76 8.18 -14.59
CA GLY A 124 18.63 9.36 -14.57
C GLY A 124 17.90 10.70 -14.68
N GLU A 125 16.56 10.73 -14.73
CA GLU A 125 15.82 11.99 -14.65
C GLU A 125 15.58 12.42 -13.19
N GLU A 126 15.50 13.73 -12.98
CA GLU A 126 15.24 14.35 -11.68
C GLU A 126 13.74 14.34 -11.35
N VAL A 127 13.40 14.10 -10.08
CA VAL A 127 12.04 14.25 -9.55
C VAL A 127 12.08 14.96 -8.20
N MET A 128 11.10 15.83 -7.98
CA MET A 128 10.93 16.51 -6.70
C MET A 128 9.97 15.72 -5.82
N ILE A 129 10.41 15.39 -4.61
CA ILE A 129 9.62 14.70 -3.60
C ILE A 129 9.50 15.50 -2.29
N CYS A 130 8.57 15.14 -1.43
CA CYS A 130 8.44 15.66 -0.08
C CYS A 130 7.99 14.57 0.91
N GLY A 131 8.12 14.82 2.21
CA GLY A 131 7.81 13.85 3.27
C GLY A 131 9.06 13.40 4.06
N PRO A 132 9.05 12.19 4.64
CA PRO A 132 7.97 11.20 4.57
C PRO A 132 6.69 11.64 5.33
N TYR A 133 5.56 11.05 4.95
CA TYR A 133 4.23 11.26 5.55
C TYR A 133 3.68 9.95 6.12
N GLY A 134 2.83 10.04 7.13
CA GLY A 134 2.19 8.90 7.78
C GLY A 134 2.77 8.61 9.16
N GLN A 135 1.88 8.41 10.14
CA GLN A 135 2.24 8.17 11.55
C GLN A 135 1.52 6.97 12.18
N HIS A 136 0.48 6.44 11.51
CA HIS A 136 -0.39 5.41 12.10
C HIS A 136 -0.27 4.06 11.40
N PHE A 137 0.31 4.01 10.19
CA PHE A 137 0.51 2.79 9.43
C PHE A 137 1.89 2.19 9.75
N ILE A 138 2.13 1.86 11.02
CA ILE A 138 3.45 1.43 11.51
C ILE A 138 3.36 0.00 12.03
N ILE A 139 4.39 -0.80 11.76
CA ILE A 139 4.53 -2.19 12.25
C ILE A 139 4.74 -2.16 13.77
N PRO A 140 4.05 -2.98 14.57
CA PRO A 140 4.28 -3.05 16.01
C PRO A 140 5.65 -3.62 16.33
N GLU A 141 6.28 -3.15 17.41
CA GLU A 141 7.59 -3.66 17.89
C GLU A 141 7.49 -5.05 18.55
N ASP A 142 6.27 -5.52 18.87
CA ASP A 142 6.05 -6.84 19.48
C ASP A 142 6.04 -7.92 18.40
N ASN A 143 7.09 -8.75 18.34
CA ASN A 143 7.20 -9.86 17.37
C ASN A 143 6.17 -10.99 17.61
N GLU A 144 5.40 -10.95 18.71
CA GLU A 144 4.23 -11.81 18.91
C GLU A 144 2.91 -11.17 18.43
N ALA A 145 2.96 -9.97 17.85
CA ALA A 145 1.79 -9.30 17.30
C ALA A 145 1.30 -9.98 16.02
N ASN A 146 0.00 -10.18 15.92
CA ASN A 146 -0.59 -10.64 14.66
C ASN A 146 -0.86 -9.43 13.76
N ILE A 147 -0.73 -9.61 12.45
CA ILE A 147 -0.95 -8.57 11.46
C ILE A 147 -1.96 -9.08 10.44
N LEU A 148 -3.09 -8.39 10.34
CA LEU A 148 -4.10 -8.61 9.31
C LEU A 148 -4.04 -7.47 8.29
N MET A 149 -3.64 -7.80 7.06
CA MET A 149 -3.47 -6.85 5.96
C MET A 149 -4.56 -7.09 4.91
N VAL A 150 -5.21 -6.01 4.48
CA VAL A 150 -6.19 -6.02 3.39
C VAL A 150 -5.73 -5.04 2.33
N ALA A 151 -5.36 -5.54 1.15
CA ALA A 151 -4.82 -4.78 0.05
C ALA A 151 -5.76 -4.80 -1.17
N SER A 152 -5.79 -3.70 -1.94
CA SER A 152 -6.41 -3.68 -3.26
C SER A 152 -5.59 -2.83 -4.23
N GLY A 153 -5.27 -3.38 -5.40
CA GLY A 153 -4.41 -2.72 -6.41
C GLY A 153 -3.04 -2.31 -5.87
N THR A 154 -2.64 -1.06 -6.08
CA THR A 154 -1.37 -0.49 -5.56
C THR A 154 -1.32 -0.35 -4.03
N GLY A 155 -2.43 -0.61 -3.32
CA GLY A 155 -2.47 -0.73 -1.87
C GLY A 155 -1.57 -1.84 -1.30
N ILE A 156 -1.04 -2.73 -2.14
CA ILE A 156 -0.02 -3.71 -1.75
C ILE A 156 1.32 -3.07 -1.38
N ALA A 157 1.63 -1.85 -1.85
CA ALA A 157 2.94 -1.22 -1.67
C ALA A 157 3.42 -1.20 -0.20
N PRO A 158 2.66 -0.66 0.77
CA PRO A 158 3.09 -0.68 2.17
C PRO A 158 3.19 -2.11 2.73
N PHE A 159 2.39 -3.06 2.24
CA PHE A 159 2.45 -4.45 2.69
C PHE A 159 3.64 -5.22 2.14
N ARG A 160 4.11 -4.89 0.92
CA ARG A 160 5.41 -5.37 0.43
C ARG A 160 6.50 -4.95 1.42
N ALA A 161 6.53 -3.69 1.83
CA ALA A 161 7.49 -3.19 2.82
C ALA A 161 7.32 -3.92 4.18
N PHE A 162 6.08 -4.15 4.64
CA PHE A 162 5.83 -4.88 5.88
C PHE A 162 6.37 -6.31 5.83
N ILE A 163 5.99 -7.07 4.81
CA ILE A 163 6.36 -8.48 4.64
C ILE A 163 7.88 -8.61 4.57
N LYS A 164 8.54 -7.77 3.77
CA LYS A 164 10.00 -7.77 3.68
C LYS A 164 10.66 -7.43 5.02
N HIS A 165 10.19 -6.40 5.71
CA HIS A 165 10.75 -6.06 7.02
C HIS A 165 10.58 -7.21 8.03
N ILE A 166 9.38 -7.78 8.12
CA ILE A 166 9.05 -8.86 9.06
C ILE A 166 9.85 -10.13 8.80
N PHE A 167 10.05 -10.51 7.54
CA PHE A 167 10.63 -11.82 7.18
C PHE A 167 12.07 -11.77 6.67
N GLU A 168 12.58 -10.60 6.29
CA GLU A 168 13.98 -10.43 5.84
C GLU A 168 14.86 -9.69 6.84
N GLU A 169 14.28 -8.85 7.72
CA GLU A 169 15.04 -7.95 8.60
C GLU A 169 14.82 -8.19 10.09
N GLU A 170 13.62 -8.62 10.48
CA GLU A 170 13.31 -8.97 11.87
C GLU A 170 13.66 -10.43 12.16
N ASP A 171 14.27 -10.66 13.31
CA ASP A 171 14.53 -12.00 13.81
C ASP A 171 13.28 -12.54 14.53
N ASP A 172 12.84 -13.75 14.16
CA ASP A 172 11.88 -14.54 14.94
C ASP A 172 10.50 -13.87 15.12
N TRP A 173 9.88 -13.44 14.03
CA TRP A 173 8.46 -13.03 14.05
C TRP A 173 7.54 -14.24 14.29
N ARG A 174 6.86 -14.25 15.44
CA ARG A 174 6.03 -15.37 15.91
C ARG A 174 4.53 -15.14 15.72
N GLY A 175 4.12 -13.88 15.60
CA GLY A 175 2.73 -13.53 15.37
C GLY A 175 2.25 -13.90 13.97
N GLU A 176 0.96 -14.16 13.82
CA GLU A 176 0.38 -14.55 12.54
C GLU A 176 0.28 -13.36 11.59
N VAL A 177 0.77 -13.50 10.36
CA VAL A 177 0.71 -12.48 9.32
C VAL A 177 -0.23 -12.97 8.21
N ARG A 178 -1.34 -12.27 8.02
CA ARG A 178 -2.35 -12.57 6.99
C ARG A 178 -2.44 -11.44 5.99
N LEU A 179 -2.37 -11.78 4.71
CA LEU A 179 -2.64 -10.85 3.60
C LEU A 179 -3.88 -11.30 2.85
N PHE A 180 -4.89 -10.43 2.76
CA PHE A 180 -5.98 -10.56 1.80
C PHE A 180 -5.75 -9.54 0.69
N TYR A 181 -5.47 -10.01 -0.52
CA TYR A 181 -5.14 -9.13 -1.65
C TYR A 181 -6.22 -9.24 -2.72
N GLU A 182 -6.93 -8.15 -2.95
CA GLU A 182 -7.88 -8.01 -4.05
C GLU A 182 -7.21 -7.46 -5.31
N ALA A 183 -7.46 -8.10 -6.46
CA ALA A 183 -7.03 -7.62 -7.76
C ALA A 183 -8.07 -7.89 -8.85
N ALA A 184 -8.06 -7.11 -9.93
CA ALA A 184 -9.01 -7.26 -11.03
C ALA A 184 -8.81 -8.57 -11.81
N THR A 185 -7.54 -8.94 -12.05
CA THR A 185 -7.15 -10.18 -12.71
C THR A 185 -5.94 -10.79 -12.00
N GLY A 186 -5.59 -12.03 -12.34
CA GLY A 186 -4.40 -12.69 -11.80
C GLY A 186 -3.08 -11.96 -12.13
N PHE A 187 -3.07 -11.15 -13.20
CA PHE A 187 -1.92 -10.32 -13.57
C PHE A 187 -1.78 -9.07 -12.71
N ASP A 188 -2.86 -8.63 -12.09
CA ASP A 188 -2.93 -7.44 -11.28
C ASP A 188 -2.57 -7.71 -9.80
N PHE A 189 -2.19 -8.96 -9.46
CA PHE A 189 -1.56 -9.28 -8.18
C PHE A 189 -0.10 -8.81 -8.17
N LEU A 190 0.11 -7.50 -8.07
CA LEU A 190 1.42 -6.86 -8.07
C LEU A 190 2.31 -7.47 -6.97
N TYR A 191 3.59 -7.71 -7.27
CA TYR A 191 4.57 -8.40 -6.40
C TYR A 191 4.23 -9.86 -6.06
N MET A 192 3.20 -10.41 -6.70
CA MET A 192 2.75 -11.80 -6.59
C MET A 192 2.40 -12.35 -7.98
N ASN A 193 2.83 -11.70 -9.05
CA ASN A 193 2.54 -12.07 -10.43
C ASN A 193 3.82 -12.57 -11.13
N GLN A 194 3.70 -13.01 -12.37
CA GLN A 194 4.82 -13.55 -13.12
C GLN A 194 5.88 -12.51 -13.56
N VAL A 195 5.57 -11.21 -13.43
CA VAL A 195 6.48 -10.12 -13.80
C VAL A 195 7.37 -9.74 -12.61
N ARG A 196 6.76 -9.65 -11.42
CA ARG A 196 7.41 -9.33 -10.17
C ARG A 196 6.78 -10.18 -9.07
N ASP A 197 7.61 -10.98 -8.42
CA ASP A 197 7.20 -11.89 -7.34
C ASP A 197 8.15 -11.71 -6.15
N ASP A 198 7.82 -10.78 -5.27
CA ASP A 198 8.60 -10.55 -4.05
C ASP A 198 7.95 -11.24 -2.85
N ILE A 199 6.63 -11.43 -2.88
CA ILE A 199 5.85 -11.87 -1.71
C ILE A 199 5.70 -13.40 -1.66
N LYS A 200 5.59 -14.11 -2.79
CA LYS A 200 5.35 -15.58 -2.76
C LYS A 200 6.54 -16.36 -2.21
N HIS A 201 7.73 -15.77 -2.20
CA HIS A 201 8.91 -16.37 -1.59
C HIS A 201 8.75 -16.61 -0.09
N HIS A 202 7.90 -15.83 0.60
CA HIS A 202 7.62 -15.98 2.03
C HIS A 202 6.54 -17.02 2.33
N TYR A 203 5.97 -17.73 1.34
CA TYR A 203 4.94 -18.75 1.59
C TYR A 203 5.44 -19.95 2.41
N LEU A 204 6.76 -20.11 2.57
CA LEU A 204 7.36 -21.12 3.42
C LEU A 204 7.44 -20.68 4.90
N GLU A 205 7.20 -19.40 5.19
CA GLU A 205 7.14 -18.89 6.55
C GLU A 205 5.89 -19.42 7.24
N GLY A 206 6.07 -20.17 8.34
CA GLY A 206 4.97 -20.86 9.02
C GLY A 206 3.89 -19.92 9.57
N THR A 207 4.22 -18.65 9.80
CA THR A 207 3.31 -17.61 10.31
C THR A 207 2.64 -16.80 9.20
N PHE A 208 3.08 -16.91 7.94
CA PHE A 208 2.56 -16.14 6.82
C PHE A 208 1.50 -16.89 6.02
N LYS A 209 0.44 -16.17 5.64
CA LYS A 209 -0.56 -16.67 4.69
C LYS A 209 -1.10 -15.52 3.86
N ALA A 210 -0.97 -15.62 2.54
CA ALA A 210 -1.62 -14.72 1.59
C ALA A 210 -2.82 -15.40 0.91
N ILE A 211 -3.88 -14.62 0.72
CA ILE A 211 -5.14 -15.04 0.13
C ILE A 211 -5.45 -14.07 -1.01
N GLU A 212 -5.36 -14.61 -2.22
CA GLU A 212 -5.68 -13.92 -3.47
C GLU A 212 -7.21 -13.88 -3.68
N ALA A 213 -7.74 -12.68 -3.91
CA ALA A 213 -9.15 -12.41 -4.16
C ALA A 213 -9.33 -11.71 -5.52
N LEU A 214 -9.98 -12.37 -6.46
CA LEU A 214 -10.29 -11.77 -7.76
C LEU A 214 -11.58 -10.97 -7.67
N ALA A 215 -11.53 -9.69 -8.07
CA ALA A 215 -12.71 -8.85 -8.16
C ALA A 215 -13.72 -9.43 -9.18
N PRO A 216 -15.04 -9.18 -9.00
CA PRO A 216 -16.05 -9.69 -9.92
C PRO A 216 -15.81 -9.18 -11.35
N GLN A 217 -15.94 -10.06 -12.35
CA GLN A 217 -15.98 -9.63 -13.75
C GLN A 217 -17.28 -8.84 -13.99
N ALA A 218 -17.18 -7.72 -14.71
CA ALA A 218 -18.30 -6.80 -14.97
C ALA A 218 -19.52 -7.45 -15.67
N THR A 219 -19.36 -8.64 -16.27
CA THR A 219 -20.42 -9.42 -16.91
C THR A 219 -21.18 -10.35 -15.97
N ALA A 220 -20.69 -10.58 -14.76
CA ALA A 220 -21.36 -11.38 -13.74
C ALA A 220 -22.23 -10.48 -12.87
N LEU A 221 -23.47 -10.24 -13.30
CA LEU A 221 -24.45 -9.37 -12.63
C LEU A 221 -24.75 -9.71 -11.16
N GLU A 222 -24.24 -10.82 -10.61
CA GLU A 222 -24.53 -11.29 -9.25
C GLU A 222 -23.33 -11.97 -8.55
N SER A 223 -22.08 -11.75 -8.98
CA SER A 223 -20.95 -12.32 -8.23
C SER A 223 -20.62 -11.45 -7.02
N PRO A 224 -20.59 -12.01 -5.79
CA PRO A 224 -20.14 -11.29 -4.61
C PRO A 224 -18.71 -10.81 -4.82
N ASP A 225 -18.40 -9.68 -4.22
CA ASP A 225 -17.04 -9.13 -4.16
C ASP A 225 -16.07 -10.23 -3.73
N GLY A 226 -15.04 -10.49 -4.54
CA GLY A 226 -14.14 -11.61 -4.33
C GLY A 226 -13.42 -11.54 -2.99
N LEU A 227 -13.16 -10.33 -2.50
CA LEU A 227 -12.57 -10.08 -1.20
C LEU A 227 -13.54 -10.50 -0.09
N VAL A 228 -14.81 -10.09 -0.17
CA VAL A 228 -15.86 -10.47 0.80
C VAL A 228 -15.95 -11.98 0.92
N ARG A 229 -16.04 -12.68 -0.21
CA ARG A 229 -16.11 -14.15 -0.22
C ARG A 229 -14.89 -14.78 0.46
N LYS A 230 -13.67 -14.31 0.16
CA LYS A 230 -12.44 -14.86 0.75
C LYS A 230 -12.32 -14.63 2.25
N LEU A 231 -12.80 -13.48 2.72
CA LEU A 231 -12.88 -13.17 4.14
C LEU A 231 -13.90 -14.07 4.85
N GLU A 232 -15.07 -14.29 4.26
CA GLU A 232 -16.11 -15.19 4.80
C GLU A 232 -15.68 -16.66 4.80
N GLU A 233 -15.01 -17.14 3.74
CA GLU A 233 -14.39 -18.47 3.69
C GLU A 233 -13.35 -18.66 4.83
N SER A 234 -12.73 -17.57 5.26
CA SER A 234 -11.73 -17.54 6.35
C SER A 234 -12.30 -16.97 7.65
N ALA A 235 -13.63 -16.94 7.83
CA ALA A 235 -14.28 -16.20 8.91
C ALA A 235 -13.76 -16.55 10.31
N SER A 236 -13.54 -17.83 10.59
CA SER A 236 -13.05 -18.27 11.91
C SER A 236 -11.63 -17.76 12.20
N ASP A 237 -10.73 -17.79 11.20
CA ASP A 237 -9.35 -17.31 11.29
C ASP A 237 -9.35 -15.78 11.47
N VAL A 238 -10.05 -15.07 10.57
CA VAL A 238 -10.15 -13.61 10.58
C VAL A 238 -10.77 -13.08 11.87
N TRP A 239 -11.86 -13.69 12.34
CA TRP A 239 -12.51 -13.25 13.58
C TRP A 239 -11.67 -13.55 14.81
N GLY A 240 -11.02 -14.73 14.85
CA GLY A 240 -10.07 -15.06 15.91
C GLY A 240 -8.95 -14.03 16.02
N LEU A 241 -8.36 -13.66 14.88
CA LEU A 241 -7.36 -12.60 14.78
C LEU A 241 -7.90 -11.26 15.28
N ILE A 242 -9.04 -10.79 14.76
CA ILE A 242 -9.63 -9.50 15.15
C ILE A 242 -9.94 -9.43 16.66
N GLN A 243 -10.31 -10.56 17.26
CA GLN A 243 -10.58 -10.63 18.69
C GLN A 243 -9.31 -10.63 19.54
N HIS A 244 -8.20 -11.16 19.02
CA HIS A 244 -6.95 -11.30 19.75
C HIS A 244 -6.36 -9.93 20.16
N PRO A 245 -5.86 -9.78 21.41
CA PRO A 245 -5.45 -8.48 21.95
C PRO A 245 -4.19 -7.91 21.27
N LYS A 246 -3.34 -8.75 20.69
CA LYS A 246 -2.11 -8.33 19.99
C LYS A 246 -2.28 -8.10 18.48
N THR A 247 -3.49 -8.26 17.94
CA THR A 247 -3.70 -8.13 16.50
C THR A 247 -3.81 -6.68 16.08
N HIS A 248 -3.07 -6.34 15.03
CA HIS A 248 -3.13 -5.06 14.33
C HIS A 248 -3.74 -5.29 12.94
N VAL A 249 -4.61 -4.37 12.52
CA VAL A 249 -5.32 -4.46 11.24
C VAL A 249 -4.97 -3.26 10.38
N TYR A 250 -4.58 -3.54 9.14
CA TYR A 250 -4.14 -2.55 8.17
C TYR A 250 -4.91 -2.73 6.87
N VAL A 251 -5.47 -1.64 6.35
CA VAL A 251 -6.21 -1.63 5.08
C VAL A 251 -5.58 -0.62 4.14
N ALA A 252 -5.17 -1.03 2.95
CA ALA A 252 -4.58 -0.12 1.97
C ALA A 252 -5.13 -0.39 0.57
N GLY A 253 -5.47 0.67 -0.16
CA GLY A 253 -5.99 0.54 -1.53
C GLY A 253 -7.23 1.40 -1.81
N MET A 254 -8.03 0.94 -2.76
CA MET A 254 -9.30 1.58 -3.11
C MET A 254 -10.30 1.56 -1.95
N ARG A 255 -11.02 2.66 -1.73
CA ARG A 255 -12.08 2.74 -0.71
C ARG A 255 -13.14 1.64 -0.86
N LYS A 256 -13.43 1.20 -2.09
CA LYS A 256 -14.33 0.09 -2.36
C LYS A 256 -13.93 -1.20 -1.63
N ALA A 257 -12.64 -1.54 -1.62
CA ALA A 257 -12.13 -2.74 -0.94
C ALA A 257 -12.31 -2.64 0.58
N SER A 258 -12.09 -1.45 1.16
CA SER A 258 -12.39 -1.20 2.57
C SER A 258 -13.88 -1.39 2.88
N ASN A 259 -14.78 -0.93 1.99
CA ASN A 259 -16.21 -1.17 2.16
C ASN A 259 -16.55 -2.67 2.16
N GLY A 260 -15.99 -3.43 1.20
CA GLY A 260 -16.14 -4.89 1.16
C GLY A 260 -15.60 -5.57 2.43
N PHE A 261 -14.45 -5.13 2.94
CA PHE A 261 -13.91 -5.65 4.20
C PHE A 261 -14.85 -5.39 5.38
N ASN A 262 -15.38 -4.17 5.51
CA ASN A 262 -16.34 -3.84 6.58
C ASN A 262 -17.66 -4.62 6.43
N GLU A 263 -18.12 -4.86 5.21
CA GLU A 263 -19.29 -5.68 4.93
C GLU A 263 -19.09 -7.13 5.40
N ALA A 264 -17.98 -7.76 4.98
CA ALA A 264 -17.65 -9.11 5.37
C ALA A 264 -17.55 -9.24 6.90
N LEU A 265 -16.88 -8.30 7.56
CA LEU A 265 -16.73 -8.33 9.02
C LEU A 265 -18.03 -8.05 9.78
N SER A 266 -18.94 -7.27 9.22
CA SER A 266 -20.29 -7.10 9.78
C SER A 266 -21.06 -8.42 9.80
N ARG A 267 -20.93 -9.22 8.73
CA ARG A 267 -21.54 -10.55 8.64
C ARG A 267 -20.88 -11.55 9.58
N ILE A 268 -19.54 -11.55 9.64
CA ILE A 268 -18.75 -12.43 10.52
C ILE A 268 -19.02 -12.12 12.00
N ALA A 269 -19.12 -10.84 12.38
CA ALA A 269 -19.46 -10.41 13.74
C ALA A 269 -20.93 -10.67 14.12
N GLY A 270 -21.78 -10.98 13.13
CA GLY A 270 -23.22 -11.22 13.27
C GLY A 270 -24.09 -9.96 13.26
N SER A 271 -23.50 -8.76 13.23
CA SER A 271 -24.18 -7.51 12.90
C SER A 271 -23.19 -6.38 12.61
N GLU A 272 -23.63 -5.38 11.85
CA GLU A 272 -22.85 -4.16 11.60
C GLU A 272 -22.52 -3.41 12.90
N GLU A 273 -23.46 -3.33 13.84
CA GLU A 273 -23.24 -2.66 15.13
C GLU A 273 -22.08 -3.28 15.92
N LYS A 274 -22.04 -4.62 16.02
CA LYS A 274 -20.96 -5.34 16.71
C LYS A 274 -19.61 -5.11 16.04
N TRP A 275 -19.60 -5.13 14.71
CA TRP A 275 -18.37 -4.84 13.96
C TRP A 275 -17.90 -3.41 14.20
N LEU A 276 -18.77 -2.42 14.11
CA LEU A 276 -18.43 -1.01 14.31
C LEU A 276 -17.93 -0.74 15.74
N GLU A 277 -18.52 -1.39 16.75
CA GLU A 277 -18.02 -1.32 18.13
C GLU A 277 -16.60 -1.87 18.24
N LYS A 278 -16.35 -3.06 17.66
CA LYS A 278 -15.01 -3.67 17.66
C LYS A 278 -13.99 -2.83 16.90
N LYS A 279 -14.35 -2.29 15.73
CA LYS A 279 -13.50 -1.39 14.93
C LYS A 279 -13.15 -0.12 15.70
N LYS A 280 -14.13 0.52 16.36
CA LYS A 280 -13.87 1.68 17.23
C LYS A 280 -12.92 1.34 18.36
N TRP A 281 -13.04 0.16 18.95
CA TRP A 281 -12.11 -0.30 19.97
C TRP A 281 -10.69 -0.51 19.43
N LEU A 282 -10.53 -1.20 18.28
CA LEU A 282 -9.21 -1.36 17.63
C LEU A 282 -8.56 0.00 17.32
N PHE A 283 -9.35 0.95 16.82
CA PHE A 283 -8.86 2.31 16.54
C PHE A 283 -8.38 3.04 17.79
N ARG A 284 -9.13 2.97 18.90
CA ARG A 284 -8.74 3.57 20.19
C ARG A 284 -7.45 2.97 20.76
N GLU A 285 -7.25 1.67 20.55
CA GLU A 285 -6.05 0.95 20.98
C GLU A 285 -4.86 1.14 20.01
N GLY A 286 -5.01 1.93 18.94
CA GLY A 286 -3.94 2.13 17.96
C GLY A 286 -3.66 0.91 17.07
N ARG A 287 -4.60 -0.04 16.99
CA ARG A 287 -4.45 -1.32 16.28
C ARG A 287 -5.25 -1.40 14.97
N TRP A 288 -5.65 -0.24 14.46
CA TRP A 288 -6.34 -0.12 13.18
C TRP A 288 -5.78 1.07 12.40
N ALA A 289 -5.32 0.84 11.17
CA ALA A 289 -4.81 1.88 10.29
C ALA A 289 -5.29 1.68 8.85
N GLU A 290 -5.56 2.78 8.14
CA GLU A 290 -6.05 2.73 6.76
C GLU A 290 -5.29 3.73 5.86
N HIS A 291 -4.88 3.28 4.67
CA HIS A 291 -4.36 4.09 3.57
C HIS A 291 -5.31 3.95 2.37
N LEU A 292 -6.37 4.76 2.35
CA LEU A 292 -7.41 4.69 1.32
C LEU A 292 -7.32 5.84 0.34
N TYR A 293 -7.57 5.53 -0.92
CA TYR A 293 -7.73 6.49 -2.01
C TYR A 293 -8.99 6.17 -2.83
N ASP A 294 -9.44 7.19 -3.56
CA ASP A 294 -10.64 7.16 -4.41
C ASP A 294 -10.27 6.97 -5.89
#